data_AF-A0A936V1M4-F1
#
_entry.id   AF-A0A936V1M4-F1
#
_cell.length_a   1.000
_cell.length_b   1.000
_cell.length_c   1.000
_cell.angle_alpha   90.00
_cell.angle_beta   90.00
_cell.angle_gamma   90.00
#
_symmetry.space_group_name_H-M   'P 1'
#
loop_
_entity.id
_entity.type
_entity.pdbx_description
1 polymer ?
#
loop_
_entity_poly.entity_id
_entity_poly.type
_entity_poly.pdbx_seq_one_letter_code
_entity_poly.pdbx_strand_id
1 'polypeptide(L)'
;MKNVEALQNEFIISTDKSKLDIEMIHGYLSGSSYWAKHIPFDTVKKSIAGSCCFGLYVAKNRSTEDPLLPGEYPSGFYGQQVGFARVITDHATFAYIADVFIIDEFRGNGLAKMLMETIMKHPDLQGLRRWFLATKDAHGLYAKYGFTVLDKPERFMGLKPFDEYPKSNS
;
A
#
# COMPACT_ATOMS: atom_id res chain seq x y z
N MET A 1 1.94 -14.55 4.25
CA MET A 1 1.84 -13.49 5.26
C MET A 1 0.58 -13.72 6.08
N LYS A 2 0.63 -13.58 7.40
CA LYS A 2 -0.54 -13.59 8.28
C LYS A 2 -1.50 -12.46 7.86
N ASN A 3 -2.80 -12.75 7.83
CA ASN A 3 -3.80 -11.72 7.59
C ASN A 3 -3.94 -10.83 8.83
N VAL A 4 -3.87 -9.52 8.61
CA VAL A 4 -4.05 -8.50 9.63
C VAL A 4 -5.18 -7.58 9.18
N GLU A 5 -6.04 -7.24 10.13
CA GLU A 5 -7.03 -6.18 10.00
C GLU A 5 -6.74 -5.11 11.06
N ALA A 6 -6.69 -3.85 10.64
CA ALA A 6 -6.46 -2.72 11.54
C ALA A 6 -7.58 -1.69 11.32
N LEU A 7 -8.39 -1.47 12.35
CA LEU A 7 -9.46 -0.49 12.35
C LEU A 7 -9.01 0.81 12.99
N GLN A 8 -9.40 1.92 12.37
CA GLN A 8 -9.31 3.25 12.97
C GLN A 8 -10.47 4.11 12.46
N ASN A 9 -11.36 4.54 13.36
CA ASN A 9 -12.60 5.27 13.02
C ASN A 9 -13.41 4.51 11.95
N GLU A 10 -13.90 5.19 10.90
CA GLU A 10 -14.55 4.55 9.75
C GLU A 10 -13.58 3.94 8.72
N PHE A 11 -12.32 3.67 9.04
CA PHE A 11 -11.35 3.10 8.09
C PHE A 11 -10.77 1.79 8.56
N ILE A 12 -10.67 0.83 7.64
CA ILE A 12 -10.06 -0.48 7.90
C ILE A 12 -8.95 -0.76 6.89
N ILE A 13 -7.82 -1.23 7.38
CA ILE A 13 -6.77 -1.83 6.57
C ILE A 13 -6.91 -3.34 6.64
N SER A 14 -6.84 -4.01 5.50
CA SER A 14 -6.77 -5.46 5.40
C SER A 14 -5.56 -5.87 4.58
N THR A 15 -4.88 -6.92 5.02
CA THR A 15 -3.82 -7.56 4.23
C THR A 15 -4.26 -8.80 3.46
N ASP A 16 -5.55 -9.14 3.54
CA ASP A 16 -6.16 -10.19 2.74
C ASP A 16 -6.26 -9.75 1.28
N LYS A 17 -5.41 -10.33 0.43
CA LYS A 17 -5.35 -10.01 -1.00
C LYS A 17 -6.64 -10.33 -1.75
N SER A 18 -7.50 -11.22 -1.24
CA SER A 18 -8.78 -11.54 -1.87
C SER A 18 -9.79 -10.39 -1.81
N LYS A 19 -9.56 -9.40 -0.93
CA LYS A 19 -10.42 -8.21 -0.79
C LYS A 19 -10.00 -7.04 -1.67
N LEU A 20 -8.86 -7.13 -2.37
CA LEU A 20 -8.34 -6.02 -3.15
C LEU A 20 -9.20 -5.76 -4.39
N ASP A 21 -9.57 -4.49 -4.59
CA ASP A 21 -10.10 -4.00 -5.84
C ASP A 21 -8.94 -3.73 -6.81
N ILE A 22 -8.58 -4.76 -7.57
CA ILE A 22 -7.44 -4.71 -8.49
C ILE A 22 -7.69 -3.72 -9.64
N GLU A 23 -8.95 -3.53 -10.05
CA GLU A 23 -9.32 -2.58 -11.09
C GLU A 23 -9.08 -1.14 -10.64
N MET A 24 -9.49 -0.79 -9.42
CA MET A 24 -9.19 0.51 -8.81
C MET A 24 -7.69 0.73 -8.67
N ILE A 25 -6.96 -0.26 -8.13
CA ILE A 25 -5.50 -0.18 -7.96
C ILE A 25 -4.82 0.05 -9.31
N HIS A 26 -5.17 -0.73 -10.32
CA HIS A 26 -4.62 -0.56 -11.66
C HIS A 26 -4.99 0.80 -12.26
N GLY A 27 -6.25 1.23 -12.15
CA GLY A 27 -6.72 2.52 -12.65
C GLY A 27 -5.91 3.67 -12.06
N TYR A 28 -5.70 3.67 -10.75
CA TYR A 28 -4.88 4.67 -10.09
C TYR A 28 -3.40 4.59 -10.50
N LEU A 29 -2.78 3.40 -10.48
CA LEU A 29 -1.37 3.25 -10.83
C LEU A 29 -1.09 3.63 -12.28
N SER A 30 -1.90 3.14 -13.21
CA SER A 30 -1.71 3.33 -14.65
C SER A 30 -2.08 4.74 -15.12
N GLY A 31 -3.12 5.35 -14.52
CA GLY A 31 -3.67 6.64 -14.95
C GLY A 31 -3.22 7.84 -14.11
N SER A 32 -3.22 7.72 -12.78
CA SER A 32 -3.05 8.86 -11.87
C SER A 32 -1.65 8.96 -11.26
N SER A 33 -0.96 7.82 -11.09
CA SER A 33 0.36 7.81 -10.45
C SER A 33 1.45 8.31 -11.39
N TYR A 34 2.41 9.07 -10.86
CA TYR A 34 3.57 9.52 -11.63
C TYR A 34 4.66 8.43 -11.77
N TRP A 35 4.59 7.34 -11.01
CA TRP A 35 5.66 6.33 -10.90
C TRP A 35 5.35 5.01 -11.62
N ALA A 36 4.09 4.71 -11.92
CA ALA A 36 3.66 3.47 -12.56
C ALA A 36 2.77 3.72 -13.79
N LYS A 37 2.94 4.87 -14.44
CA LYS A 37 2.11 5.28 -15.58
C LYS A 37 2.13 4.24 -16.70
N HIS A 38 0.95 3.94 -17.23
CA HIS A 38 0.72 2.91 -18.26
C HIS A 38 1.03 1.46 -17.84
N ILE A 39 1.20 1.17 -16.54
CA ILE A 39 1.44 -0.21 -16.09
C ILE A 39 0.33 -1.14 -16.60
N PRO A 40 0.67 -2.29 -17.23
CA PRO A 40 -0.34 -3.23 -17.69
C PRO A 40 -1.08 -3.90 -16.52
N PHE A 41 -2.38 -4.15 -16.70
CA PHE A 41 -3.22 -4.81 -15.69
C PHE A 41 -2.65 -6.15 -15.19
N ASP A 42 -2.13 -6.99 -16.11
CA ASP A 42 -1.50 -8.26 -15.74
C ASP A 42 -0.21 -8.09 -14.93
N THR A 43 0.52 -6.99 -15.14
CA THR A 43 1.71 -6.67 -14.36
C THR A 43 1.32 -6.28 -12.93
N VAL A 44 0.23 -5.53 -12.74
CA VAL A 44 -0.33 -5.23 -11.41
C VAL A 44 -0.76 -6.50 -10.69
N LYS A 45 -1.49 -7.40 -11.34
CA LYS A 45 -1.88 -8.70 -10.75
C LYS A 45 -0.66 -9.51 -10.30
N LYS A 46 0.36 -9.59 -11.14
CA LYS A 46 1.61 -10.30 -10.83
C LYS A 46 2.36 -9.65 -9.66
N SER A 47 2.43 -8.31 -9.61
CA SER A 47 3.11 -7.60 -8.52
C SER A 47 2.39 -7.77 -7.18
N ILE A 48 1.05 -7.76 -7.17
CA ILE A 48 0.22 -8.04 -5.99
C ILE A 48 0.44 -9.48 -5.50
N ALA A 49 0.47 -10.45 -6.42
CA ALA A 49 0.68 -11.86 -6.06
C ALA A 49 2.01 -12.05 -5.30
N GLY A 50 3.09 -11.40 -5.76
CA GLY A 50 4.43 -11.49 -5.17
C GLY A 50 4.72 -10.53 -4.01
N SER A 51 3.74 -9.73 -3.55
CA SER A 51 3.96 -8.73 -2.49
C SER A 51 3.05 -8.97 -1.28
N CYS A 52 3.44 -8.41 -0.14
CA CYS A 52 2.55 -8.14 0.99
C CYS A 52 1.74 -6.89 0.64
N CYS A 53 0.42 -6.99 0.60
CA CYS A 53 -0.43 -5.89 0.17
C CYS A 53 -1.29 -5.42 1.34
N PHE A 54 -1.56 -4.12 1.38
CA PHE A 54 -2.35 -3.45 2.39
C PHE A 54 -3.43 -2.66 1.66
N GLY A 55 -4.65 -3.19 1.63
CA GLY A 55 -5.82 -2.48 1.12
C GLY A 55 -6.41 -1.62 2.23
N LEU A 56 -6.73 -0.35 1.94
CA LEU A 56 -7.40 0.56 2.86
C LEU A 56 -8.82 0.82 2.35
N TYR A 57 -9.80 0.69 3.23
CA TYR A 57 -11.22 0.76 2.89
C TYR A 57 -11.99 1.64 3.86
N VAL A 58 -13.11 2.18 3.40
CA VAL A 58 -14.11 2.83 4.27
C VAL A 58 -15.01 1.77 4.89
N ALA A 59 -14.89 1.60 6.21
CA ALA A 59 -15.68 0.73 7.06
C ALA A 59 -17.18 1.15 7.09
N LYS A 60 -18.02 0.61 6.19
CA LYS A 60 -19.47 0.77 6.22
C LYS A 60 -20.16 -0.42 6.90
N ASN A 61 -21.15 -0.15 7.75
CA ASN A 61 -22.04 -1.17 8.28
C ASN A 61 -23.05 -1.61 7.19
N ARG A 62 -23.39 -2.90 7.10
CA ARG A 62 -24.28 -3.43 6.04
C ARG A 62 -25.76 -3.05 6.23
N SER A 63 -26.14 -2.45 7.37
CA SER A 63 -27.55 -2.34 7.78
C SER A 63 -27.99 -0.96 8.29
N THR A 64 -27.06 -0.10 8.70
CA THR A 64 -27.35 1.28 9.12
C THR A 64 -26.20 2.17 8.63
N GLU A 65 -26.46 3.44 8.30
CA GLU A 65 -25.40 4.40 7.94
C GLU A 65 -24.47 4.74 9.13
N ASP A 66 -24.58 4.02 10.25
CA ASP A 66 -23.80 4.23 11.45
C ASP A 66 -22.36 3.69 11.31
N PRO A 67 -21.38 4.32 12.00
CA PRO A 67 -20.02 3.80 12.10
C PRO A 67 -19.98 2.41 12.75
N LEU A 68 -19.14 1.52 12.24
CA LEU A 68 -18.91 0.21 12.85
C LEU A 68 -18.18 0.33 14.19
N LEU A 69 -18.65 -0.41 15.21
CA LEU A 69 -17.96 -0.50 16.50
C LEU A 69 -16.74 -1.43 16.42
N PRO A 70 -15.65 -1.14 17.17
CA PRO A 70 -14.49 -2.02 17.24
C PRO A 70 -14.88 -3.42 17.74
N GLY A 71 -14.56 -4.46 16.96
CA GLY A 71 -14.78 -5.87 17.33
C GLY A 71 -16.06 -6.51 16.77
N GLU A 72 -16.90 -5.76 16.06
CA GLU A 72 -18.14 -6.29 15.47
C GLU A 72 -18.00 -6.75 14.01
N TYR A 73 -16.79 -6.76 13.43
CA TYR A 73 -16.58 -7.18 12.05
C TYR A 73 -16.82 -8.70 11.94
N PRO A 74 -17.93 -9.14 11.33
CA PRO A 74 -18.00 -10.53 10.91
C PRO A 74 -16.98 -10.69 9.78
N SER A 75 -16.53 -11.92 9.55
CA SER A 75 -15.85 -12.29 8.31
C SER A 75 -16.68 -11.82 7.10
N GLY A 76 -16.40 -10.62 6.54
CA GLY A 76 -17.19 -10.06 5.44
C GLY A 76 -17.47 -8.55 5.47
N PHE A 77 -16.59 -7.70 5.98
CA PHE A 77 -16.66 -6.26 5.71
C PHE A 77 -16.80 -5.97 4.20
N TYR A 78 -17.74 -5.08 3.82
CA TYR A 78 -17.88 -4.51 2.48
C TYR A 78 -17.65 -3.01 2.57
N GLY A 79 -16.72 -2.49 1.79
CA GLY A 79 -16.60 -1.06 1.61
C GLY A 79 -15.66 -0.73 0.49
N GLN A 80 -15.77 0.51 0.02
CA GLN A 80 -14.98 1.02 -1.08
C GLN A 80 -13.50 1.02 -0.68
N GLN A 81 -12.63 0.45 -1.51
CA GLN A 81 -11.20 0.62 -1.36
C GLN A 81 -10.87 2.09 -1.72
N VAL A 82 -10.13 2.76 -0.84
CA VAL A 82 -9.76 4.19 -0.97
C VAL A 82 -8.26 4.43 -0.86
N GLY A 83 -7.49 3.39 -0.58
CA GLY A 83 -6.04 3.46 -0.58
C GLY A 83 -5.40 2.09 -0.70
N PHE A 84 -4.09 2.11 -0.94
CA PHE A 84 -3.29 0.93 -1.13
C PHE A 84 -1.83 1.19 -0.75
N ALA A 85 -1.15 0.13 -0.33
CA ALA A 85 0.29 0.06 -0.26
C ALA A 85 0.72 -1.39 -0.47
N ARG A 86 1.97 -1.61 -0.90
CA ARG A 86 2.57 -2.94 -0.88
C ARG A 86 4.01 -2.94 -0.41
N VAL A 87 4.45 -4.09 0.08
CA VAL A 87 5.80 -4.36 0.51
C VAL A 87 6.33 -5.58 -0.25
N ILE A 88 7.42 -5.40 -0.97
CA ILE A 88 8.20 -6.50 -1.57
C ILE A 88 9.19 -6.95 -0.51
N THR A 89 9.19 -8.22 -0.12
CA THR A 89 10.06 -8.69 0.96
C THR A 89 10.38 -10.18 0.81
N ASP A 90 11.50 -10.57 1.39
CA ASP A 90 11.87 -11.96 1.65
C ASP A 90 11.38 -12.46 3.02
N HIS A 91 10.69 -11.61 3.80
CA HIS A 91 10.22 -11.86 5.17
C HIS A 91 11.32 -12.15 6.21
N ALA A 92 12.58 -11.86 5.89
CA ALA A 92 13.70 -12.22 6.76
C ALA A 92 14.75 -11.12 6.87
N THR A 93 15.15 -10.50 5.75
CA THR A 93 16.31 -9.60 5.73
C THR A 93 16.01 -8.24 5.10
N PHE A 94 15.05 -8.17 4.19
CA PHE A 94 14.86 -7.00 3.35
C PHE A 94 13.38 -6.72 3.03
N ALA A 95 13.02 -5.44 3.00
CA ALA A 95 11.74 -4.98 2.47
C ALA A 95 11.87 -3.71 1.61
N TYR A 96 11.03 -3.60 0.59
CA TYR A 96 10.83 -2.39 -0.22
C TYR A 96 9.35 -1.98 -0.19
N ILE A 97 9.05 -0.79 0.32
CA ILE A 97 7.70 -0.21 0.31
C ILE A 97 7.46 0.46 -1.03
N ALA A 98 6.34 0.11 -1.67
CA ALA A 98 5.96 0.57 -2.98
C ALA A 98 4.46 0.91 -3.05
N ASP A 99 4.09 1.69 -4.07
CA ASP A 99 2.71 1.91 -4.49
C ASP A 99 1.78 2.39 -3.37
N VAL A 100 2.30 3.25 -2.49
CA VAL A 100 1.55 3.89 -1.41
C VAL A 100 0.71 5.02 -2.01
N PHE A 101 -0.62 4.90 -1.94
CA PHE A 101 -1.51 5.98 -2.35
C PHE A 101 -2.83 5.98 -1.57
N ILE A 102 -3.46 7.15 -1.57
CA ILE A 102 -4.83 7.40 -1.12
C ILE A 102 -5.52 8.16 -2.26
N ILE A 103 -6.73 7.75 -2.64
CA ILE A 103 -7.50 8.48 -3.67
C ILE A 103 -7.83 9.89 -3.19
N ASP A 104 -7.96 10.82 -4.13
CA ASP A 104 -7.95 12.27 -3.87
C ASP A 104 -9.00 12.69 -2.84
N GLU A 105 -10.20 12.11 -2.91
CA GLU A 105 -11.36 12.41 -2.06
C GLU A 105 -11.11 12.10 -0.57
N PHE A 106 -10.18 11.20 -0.26
CA PHE A 106 -9.91 10.73 1.11
C PHE A 106 -8.58 11.24 1.67
N ARG A 107 -7.84 12.08 0.93
CA ARG A 107 -6.58 12.66 1.40
C ARG A 107 -6.81 13.68 2.52
N GLY A 108 -5.76 13.95 3.29
CA GLY A 108 -5.83 14.87 4.43
C GLY A 108 -6.34 14.23 5.74
N ASN A 109 -6.95 13.04 5.68
CA ASN A 109 -7.52 12.33 6.85
C ASN A 109 -6.50 11.46 7.62
N GLY A 110 -5.20 11.65 7.41
CA GLY A 110 -4.15 10.86 8.09
C GLY A 110 -4.03 9.39 7.63
N LEU A 111 -4.69 8.99 6.56
CA LEU A 111 -4.76 7.59 6.12
C LEU A 111 -3.42 6.99 5.66
N ALA A 112 -2.53 7.80 5.07
CA ALA A 112 -1.17 7.34 4.74
C ALA A 112 -0.35 6.99 5.99
N LYS A 113 -0.61 7.71 7.11
CA LYS A 113 -0.02 7.38 8.42
C LYS A 113 -0.57 6.04 8.93
N MET A 114 -1.88 5.82 8.79
CA MET A 114 -2.51 4.55 9.18
C MET A 114 -1.92 3.35 8.41
N LEU A 115 -1.73 3.50 7.08
CA LEU A 115 -1.05 2.51 6.24
C LEU A 115 0.37 2.22 6.75
N MET A 116 1.18 3.26 6.91
CA MET A 116 2.56 3.11 7.36
C MET A 116 2.66 2.50 8.76
N GLU A 117 1.82 2.92 9.69
CA GLU A 117 1.80 2.37 11.04
C GLU A 117 1.43 0.88 11.05
N THR A 118 0.50 0.46 10.19
CA THR A 118 0.12 -0.95 10.03
C THR A 118 1.25 -1.76 9.39
N ILE A 119 1.93 -1.22 8.37
CA ILE A 119 3.08 -1.85 7.71
C ILE A 119 4.21 -2.08 8.73
N MET A 120 4.60 -1.04 9.46
CA MET A 120 5.75 -1.09 10.37
C MET A 120 5.50 -1.98 11.59
N LYS A 121 4.24 -2.18 11.99
CA LYS A 121 3.85 -3.09 13.09
C LYS A 121 3.52 -4.51 12.63
N HIS A 122 3.53 -4.80 11.33
CA HIS A 122 3.11 -6.10 10.82
C HIS A 122 4.06 -7.22 11.31
N PRO A 123 3.56 -8.31 11.92
CA PRO A 123 4.40 -9.33 12.56
C PRO A 123 5.40 -10.00 11.61
N ASP A 124 4.99 -10.32 10.38
CA ASP A 124 5.86 -10.96 9.38
C ASP A 124 6.85 -9.99 8.69
N LEU A 125 6.86 -8.72 9.11
CA LEU A 125 7.79 -7.69 8.63
C LEU A 125 8.74 -7.22 9.75
N GLN A 126 8.78 -7.92 10.88
CA GLN A 126 9.69 -7.59 11.99
C GLN A 126 11.06 -8.25 11.80
N GLY A 127 12.10 -7.70 12.43
CA GLY A 127 13.45 -8.26 12.40
C GLY A 127 14.21 -8.08 11.08
N LEU A 128 13.61 -7.41 10.09
CA LEU A 128 14.25 -7.13 8.81
C LEU A 128 15.46 -6.22 9.02
N ARG A 129 16.59 -6.62 8.46
CA ARG A 129 17.84 -5.84 8.53
C ARG A 129 17.75 -4.52 7.77
N ARG A 130 16.94 -4.43 6.72
CA ARG A 130 16.91 -3.27 5.83
C ARG A 130 15.54 -3.03 5.22
N TRP A 131 15.16 -1.76 5.19
CA TRP A 131 13.96 -1.26 4.53
C TRP A 131 14.34 -0.20 3.51
N PHE A 132 13.71 -0.24 2.34
CA PHE A 132 13.80 0.81 1.32
C PHE A 132 12.44 1.31 0.86
N LEU A 133 12.46 2.54 0.36
CA LEU A 133 11.41 3.15 -0.40
C LEU A 133 12.02 4.27 -1.25
N ALA A 134 11.31 4.66 -2.30
CA ALA A 134 11.58 5.89 -3.02
C ALA A 134 10.37 6.81 -2.84
N THR A 135 10.62 8.09 -2.57
CA THR A 135 9.56 9.10 -2.44
C THR A 135 9.96 10.39 -3.13
N LYS A 136 9.00 11.07 -3.75
CA LYS A 136 9.22 12.37 -4.39
C LYS A 136 9.07 13.51 -3.38
N ASP A 137 8.04 13.45 -2.54
CA ASP A 137 7.60 14.56 -1.69
C ASP A 137 7.16 14.15 -0.27
N ALA A 138 6.96 12.86 0.02
CA ALA A 138 6.47 12.37 1.31
C ALA A 138 7.58 12.04 2.33
N HIS A 139 8.77 12.64 2.20
CA HIS A 139 9.91 12.42 3.10
C HIS A 139 9.55 12.59 4.58
N GLY A 140 8.81 13.65 4.92
CA GLY A 140 8.39 13.93 6.30
C GLY A 140 7.41 12.90 6.89
N LEU A 141 6.66 12.18 6.06
CA LEU A 141 5.84 11.05 6.51
C LEU A 141 6.74 9.89 6.92
N TYR A 142 7.65 9.47 6.04
CA TYR A 142 8.49 8.30 6.26
C TYR A 142 9.52 8.51 7.37
N ALA A 143 10.01 9.74 7.56
CA ALA A 143 10.91 10.08 8.67
C ALA A 143 10.32 9.79 10.05
N LYS A 144 8.98 9.88 10.22
CA LYS A 144 8.29 9.52 11.47
C LYS A 144 8.43 8.04 11.85
N TYR A 145 8.79 7.19 10.89
CA TYR A 145 8.98 5.76 11.06
C TYR A 145 10.47 5.36 11.02
N GLY A 146 11.38 6.33 11.14
CA GLY A 146 12.82 6.08 11.19
C GLY A 146 13.50 5.95 9.83
N PHE A 147 12.79 6.18 8.71
CA PHE A 147 13.44 6.27 7.41
C PHE A 147 14.28 7.54 7.32
N THR A 148 15.54 7.39 6.89
CA THR A 148 16.43 8.50 6.62
C THR A 148 16.78 8.53 5.13
N VAL A 149 17.39 9.61 4.68
CA VAL A 149 18.19 9.55 3.45
C VAL A 149 19.24 8.45 3.62
N LEU A 150 19.58 7.77 2.52
CA LEU A 150 20.61 6.73 2.53
C LEU A 150 21.92 7.30 3.09
N ASP A 151 22.54 6.60 4.04
CA ASP A 151 23.81 6.99 4.66
C ASP A 151 24.94 7.14 3.62
N LYS A 152 24.96 6.22 2.65
CA LYS A 152 25.96 6.15 1.57
C LYS A 152 25.27 5.99 0.23
N PRO A 153 24.59 7.03 -0.29
CA PRO A 153 23.78 6.95 -1.50
C PRO A 153 24.61 6.53 -2.72
N GLU A 154 25.90 6.87 -2.75
CA GLU A 154 26.85 6.51 -3.81
C GLU A 154 27.09 5.00 -3.96
N ARG A 155 26.75 4.20 -2.94
CA ARG A 155 26.86 2.73 -2.98
C ARG A 155 25.66 2.06 -3.66
N PHE A 156 24.61 2.82 -3.97
CA PHE A 156 23.40 2.29 -4.56
C PHE A 156 23.40 2.53 -6.07
N MET A 157 23.15 1.47 -6.81
CA MET A 157 23.00 1.50 -8.26
C MET A 157 21.57 1.09 -8.60
N GLY A 158 20.98 1.77 -9.57
CA GLY A 158 19.63 1.47 -10.07
C GLY A 158 19.66 1.30 -11.58
N LEU A 159 18.99 0.27 -12.08
CA LEU A 159 18.70 0.12 -13.50
C LEU A 159 17.22 0.36 -13.70
N LYS A 160 16.87 1.44 -14.41
CA LYS A 160 15.49 1.79 -14.75
C LYS A 160 15.38 1.84 -16.28
N PRO A 161 15.02 0.72 -16.94
CA PRO A 161 15.02 0.65 -18.39
C PRO A 161 14.00 1.57 -19.08
N PHE A 162 12.96 1.98 -18.35
CA PHE A 162 11.91 2.87 -18.86
C PHE A 162 11.36 3.75 -17.74
N ASP A 163 10.99 4.98 -18.09
CA ASP A 163 10.37 5.93 -17.15
C ASP A 163 8.88 5.68 -16.94
N GLU A 164 8.19 5.32 -18.02
CA GLU A 164 6.79 4.92 -18.08
C GLU A 164 6.72 3.53 -18.74
N TYR A 165 5.70 2.74 -18.42
CA TYR A 165 5.54 1.45 -19.08
C TYR A 165 5.27 1.64 -20.58
N PRO A 166 5.90 0.86 -21.47
CA PRO A 166 5.61 0.93 -22.90
C PRO A 166 4.12 0.69 -23.14
N LYS A 167 3.48 1.60 -23.87
CA LYS A 167 2.11 1.37 -24.34
C LYS A 167 2.12 0.13 -25.23
N SER A 168 1.24 -0.83 -24.96
CA SER A 168 1.03 -1.94 -25.88
C SER A 168 0.64 -1.35 -27.23
N ASN A 169 1.39 -1.67 -28.29
CA ASN A 169 0.91 -1.45 -29.64
C ASN A 169 -0.36 -2.30 -29.81
N SER A 170 -1.50 -1.63 -29.97
CA SER A 170 -2.79 -2.24 -30.32
C SER A 170 -2.68 -3.06 -31.59
#